data_AF-A0A6C0I5C3-F1
#
_entry.id   AF-A0A6C0I5C3-F1
#
_cell.length_a   1.000
_cell.length_b   1.000
_cell.length_c   1.000
_cell.angle_alpha   90.00
_cell.angle_beta   90.00
_cell.angle_gamma   90.00
#
_symmetry.space_group_name_H-M   'P 1'
#
loop_
_entity.id
_entity.type
_entity.pdbx_description
1 polymer ?
#
loop_
_entity_poly.entity_id
_entity_poly.type
_entity_poly.pdbx_seq_one_letter_code
_entity_poly.pdbx_strand_id
1 'polypeptide(L)'
;MAYCFLDISGEQIVSILDWNVVNLMTDGLSIVNPCLCSVKSSKKKKNVVVDISCNKPAKYTKNDQYYCDKHAKKDTTYLLPSKMTTSTYLATKKVDDLFKLAISLQLYSDSTTTTITARPKKTDLLTKLNEYYATHCYQLLASTKQNAGTGKAGDIDLIELGKNMRTLFDQNAGWADATHIIIENQISTLASRMKTIQGMLAQYFIMRNPEAHIVFVSSANKLKGLTREPLENTLTPAPMTITAGQRYREHKRDSVFHCSHILRQHSHLEMWQSSLLTKKKDDLADCFLQGVWYTKQNVLR
;
A
#
# COMPACT_ATOMS: atom_id res chain seq x y z
N MET A 1 6.77 3.42 5.98
CA MET A 1 7.75 3.63 7.06
C MET A 1 7.14 3.07 8.34
N ALA A 2 7.85 2.20 9.05
CA ALA A 2 7.36 1.67 10.32
C ALA A 2 7.74 2.62 11.46
N TYR A 3 6.89 2.73 12.48
CA TYR A 3 7.15 3.44 13.72
C TYR A 3 6.52 2.68 14.89
N CYS A 4 7.07 2.81 16.08
CA CYS A 4 6.49 2.32 17.33
C CYS A 4 6.53 3.45 18.36
N PHE A 5 5.37 3.80 18.89
CA PHE A 5 5.20 4.83 19.92
C PHE A 5 5.01 4.14 21.27
N LEU A 6 5.93 4.42 22.18
CA LEU A 6 6.05 3.75 23.47
C LEU A 6 5.74 4.73 24.59
N ASP A 7 4.99 4.24 25.58
CA ASP A 7 4.87 4.87 26.89
C ASP A 7 5.85 4.19 27.86
N ILE A 8 6.62 5.02 28.55
CA ILE A 8 7.66 4.66 29.52
C ILE A 8 7.40 5.29 30.89
N SER A 9 6.23 5.92 31.09
CA SER A 9 5.88 6.61 32.34
C SER A 9 5.37 5.67 33.44
N GLY A 10 4.94 4.46 33.09
CA GLY A 10 4.40 3.48 34.03
C GLY A 10 5.47 2.63 34.75
N GLU A 11 5.03 1.81 35.70
CA GLU A 11 5.88 0.84 36.42
C GLU A 11 6.39 -0.30 35.53
N GLN A 12 5.75 -0.52 34.37
CA GLN A 12 6.16 -1.52 33.40
C GLN A 12 7.28 -0.99 32.50
N ILE A 13 8.19 -1.88 32.08
CA ILE A 13 9.39 -1.52 31.29
C ILE A 13 9.04 -0.69 30.04
N VAL A 14 7.97 -1.05 29.32
CA VAL A 14 7.41 -0.32 28.17
C VAL A 14 5.94 -0.73 27.93
N SER A 15 5.11 0.22 27.52
CA SER A 15 3.77 0.00 26.93
C SER A 15 3.74 0.54 25.50
N ILE A 16 3.01 -0.12 24.59
CA ILE A 16 2.85 0.37 23.20
C ILE A 16 1.56 1.19 23.12
N LEU A 17 1.68 2.47 22.78
CA LEU A 17 0.55 3.37 22.52
C LEU A 17 0.05 3.25 21.08
N ASP A 18 0.99 3.14 20.13
CA ASP A 18 0.68 2.99 18.71
C ASP A 18 1.85 2.28 18.00
N TRP A 19 1.57 1.42 17.03
CA TRP A 19 2.60 0.68 16.30
C TRP A 19 2.09 0.29 14.92
N ASN A 20 2.59 0.98 13.89
CA ASN A 20 2.03 0.88 12.55
C ASN A 20 3.03 1.25 11.45
N VAL A 21 2.58 1.15 10.20
CA VAL A 21 3.29 1.59 9.01
C VAL A 21 2.59 2.79 8.40
N VAL A 22 3.27 3.93 8.36
CA VAL A 22 2.82 5.10 7.59
C VAL A 22 3.20 4.94 6.13
N ASN A 23 2.21 5.01 5.23
CA ASN A 23 2.44 5.03 3.79
C ASN A 23 2.65 6.47 3.30
N LEU A 24 3.91 6.89 3.18
CA LEU A 24 4.29 8.22 2.67
C LEU A 24 4.12 8.39 1.16
N MET A 25 3.76 7.32 0.46
CA MET A 25 3.63 7.31 -1.00
C MET A 25 2.23 7.71 -1.48
N THR A 26 1.44 8.38 -0.63
CA THR A 26 0.00 8.58 -0.78
C THR A 26 -0.42 8.79 -2.24
N ASP A 27 -1.01 7.75 -2.83
CA ASP A 27 -2.03 7.94 -3.85
C ASP A 27 -3.13 8.75 -3.13
N GLY A 28 -3.27 10.03 -3.48
CA GLY A 28 -4.09 10.99 -2.73
C GLY A 28 -5.41 10.38 -2.24
N LEU A 29 -5.75 10.61 -0.96
CA LEU A 29 -7.01 10.26 -0.29
C LEU A 29 -7.92 9.35 -1.14
N SER A 30 -7.65 8.04 -1.12
CA SER A 30 -8.46 7.08 -1.88
C SER A 30 -9.88 7.05 -1.30
N ILE A 31 -10.80 7.78 -1.94
CA ILE A 31 -12.24 7.58 -1.74
C ILE A 31 -12.55 6.20 -2.31
N VAL A 32 -12.57 5.19 -1.45
CA VAL A 32 -12.99 3.84 -1.83
C VAL A 32 -14.51 3.83 -1.90
N ASN A 33 -15.08 4.08 -3.08
CA ASN A 33 -16.53 3.98 -3.27
C ASN A 33 -16.97 2.51 -3.12
N PRO A 34 -17.94 2.20 -2.24
CA PRO A 34 -18.49 0.86 -2.12
C PRO A 34 -19.34 0.51 -3.35
N CYS A 35 -19.44 -0.78 -3.65
CA CYS A 35 -20.32 -1.28 -4.71
C CYS A 35 -21.80 -1.08 -4.34
N LEU A 36 -22.60 -0.56 -5.27
CA LEU A 36 -24.03 -0.27 -5.04
C LEU A 36 -24.96 -1.44 -5.44
N CYS A 37 -24.42 -2.61 -5.77
CA CYS A 37 -25.23 -3.76 -6.19
C CYS A 37 -25.74 -4.57 -4.99
N SER A 38 -26.96 -5.11 -5.10
CA SER A 38 -27.51 -6.08 -4.14
C SER A 38 -27.14 -7.52 -4.49
N VAL A 39 -26.94 -8.36 -3.47
CA VAL A 39 -26.73 -9.79 -3.61
C VAL A 39 -27.97 -10.54 -3.13
N LYS A 40 -28.55 -11.37 -4.00
CA LYS A 40 -29.56 -12.36 -3.58
C LYS A 40 -28.87 -13.48 -2.79
N SER A 41 -29.12 -13.55 -1.48
CA SER A 41 -28.69 -14.67 -0.64
C SER A 41 -29.84 -15.64 -0.42
N SER A 42 -29.72 -16.87 -0.89
CA SER A 42 -30.59 -17.97 -0.46
C SER A 42 -30.02 -18.58 0.83
N LYS A 43 -30.31 -17.96 1.99
CA LYS A 43 -30.11 -18.67 3.26
C LYS A 43 -31.13 -19.81 3.31
N LYS A 44 -30.63 -21.05 3.35
CA LYS A 44 -31.38 -22.32 3.33
C LYS A 44 -32.35 -22.56 4.52
N LYS A 45 -32.67 -21.53 5.32
CA LYS A 45 -33.64 -21.59 6.41
C LYS A 45 -34.45 -20.30 6.43
N LYS A 46 -35.73 -20.42 6.05
CA LYS A 46 -36.79 -19.40 5.88
C LYS A 46 -36.72 -18.64 4.54
N ASN A 47 -37.76 -18.81 3.72
CA ASN A 47 -38.06 -18.09 2.47
C ASN A 47 -38.20 -16.58 2.70
N VAL A 48 -37.12 -15.89 3.05
CA VAL A 48 -37.08 -14.43 3.11
C VAL A 48 -35.94 -13.99 2.21
N VAL A 49 -36.30 -13.46 1.04
CA VAL A 49 -35.35 -12.81 0.14
C VAL A 49 -35.01 -11.46 0.77
N VAL A 50 -33.84 -11.36 1.38
CA VAL A 50 -33.31 -10.08 1.86
C VAL A 50 -32.25 -9.61 0.87
N ASP A 51 -32.46 -8.43 0.28
CA ASP A 51 -31.44 -7.77 -0.52
C ASP A 51 -30.33 -7.29 0.41
N ILE A 52 -29.14 -7.89 0.29
CA ILE A 52 -27.95 -7.48 1.04
C ILE A 52 -27.11 -6.61 0.11
N SER A 53 -26.85 -5.37 0.51
CA SER A 53 -25.96 -4.45 -0.21
C SER A 53 -24.51 -4.97 -0.25
N CYS A 54 -23.83 -4.76 -1.38
CA CYS A 54 -22.46 -5.23 -1.57
C CYS A 54 -21.42 -4.29 -0.95
N ASN A 55 -20.81 -4.67 0.18
CA ASN A 55 -19.74 -3.86 0.80
C ASN A 55 -18.34 -4.05 0.18
N LYS A 56 -18.23 -4.51 -1.08
CA LYS A 56 -16.91 -4.67 -1.74
C LYS A 56 -16.46 -3.35 -2.39
N PRO A 57 -15.15 -3.07 -2.43
CA PRO A 57 -14.64 -1.89 -3.12
C PRO A 57 -15.01 -1.96 -4.60
N ALA A 58 -15.52 -0.84 -5.13
CA ALA A 58 -15.82 -0.73 -6.54
C ALA A 58 -14.53 -0.66 -7.37
N LYS A 59 -14.56 -1.29 -8.54
CA LYS A 59 -13.49 -1.27 -9.54
C LYS A 59 -13.92 -0.58 -10.84
N TYR A 60 -15.23 -0.50 -11.07
CA TYR A 60 -15.80 0.07 -12.29
C TYR A 60 -16.90 1.08 -11.93
N THR A 61 -17.13 2.03 -12.83
CA THR A 61 -18.24 2.97 -12.77
C THR A 61 -18.95 3.06 -14.11
N LYS A 62 -20.25 3.33 -14.05
CA LYS A 62 -21.10 3.59 -15.21
C LYS A 62 -22.32 4.37 -14.76
N ASN A 63 -22.67 5.45 -15.47
CA ASN A 63 -23.86 6.27 -15.19
C ASN A 63 -23.98 6.64 -13.69
N ASP A 64 -22.88 7.12 -13.10
CA ASP A 64 -22.77 7.51 -11.69
C ASP A 64 -23.01 6.39 -10.65
N GLN A 65 -23.02 5.12 -11.09
CA GLN A 65 -23.10 3.94 -10.23
C GLN A 65 -21.73 3.24 -10.10
N TYR A 66 -21.52 2.52 -9.00
CA TYR A 66 -20.25 1.90 -8.64
C TYR A 66 -20.35 0.37 -8.52
N TYR A 67 -19.43 -0.35 -9.17
CA TYR A 67 -19.49 -1.81 -9.33
C TYR A 67 -18.17 -2.48 -8.92
N CYS A 68 -18.23 -3.51 -8.06
CA CYS A 68 -17.07 -4.35 -7.77
C CYS A 68 -16.76 -5.30 -8.93
N ASP A 69 -15.57 -5.90 -8.94
CA ASP A 69 -15.13 -6.77 -10.03
C ASP A 69 -16.05 -7.97 -10.29
N LYS A 70 -16.63 -8.54 -9.23
CA LYS A 70 -17.55 -9.67 -9.34
C LYS A 70 -18.88 -9.27 -9.98
N HIS A 71 -19.40 -8.09 -9.64
CA HIS A 71 -20.71 -7.65 -10.14
C HIS A 71 -20.62 -7.12 -11.56
N ALA A 72 -19.57 -6.37 -11.91
CA ALA A 72 -19.36 -5.94 -13.30
C ALA A 72 -19.16 -7.13 -14.26
N LYS A 73 -18.55 -8.24 -13.79
CA LYS A 73 -18.42 -9.48 -14.59
C LYS A 73 -19.72 -10.28 -14.74
N LYS A 74 -20.64 -10.13 -13.79
CA LYS A 74 -21.92 -10.86 -13.79
C LYS A 74 -22.98 -10.09 -14.58
N ASP A 75 -22.85 -8.77 -14.64
CA ASP A 75 -23.69 -7.92 -15.45
C ASP A 75 -23.36 -8.10 -16.95
N THR A 76 -24.38 -8.41 -17.74
CA THR A 76 -24.27 -8.54 -19.20
C THR A 76 -24.70 -7.27 -19.95
N THR A 77 -25.11 -6.22 -19.23
CA THR A 77 -25.62 -4.97 -19.82
C THR A 77 -24.51 -4.15 -20.46
N TYR A 78 -23.31 -4.16 -19.86
CA TYR A 78 -22.16 -3.39 -20.32
C TYR A 78 -20.93 -4.27 -20.54
N LEU A 79 -20.11 -3.89 -21.50
CA LEU A 79 -18.84 -4.54 -21.79
C LEU A 79 -17.79 -4.14 -20.74
N LEU A 80 -16.90 -5.08 -20.39
CA LEU A 80 -15.74 -4.76 -19.55
C LEU A 80 -14.67 -4.02 -20.37
N PRO A 81 -14.07 -2.94 -19.83
CA PRO A 81 -13.02 -2.23 -20.54
C PRO A 81 -11.80 -3.14 -20.72
N SER A 82 -11.26 -3.16 -21.93
CA SER A 82 -10.05 -3.92 -22.27
C SER A 82 -9.11 -3.05 -23.10
N LYS A 83 -7.86 -3.50 -23.31
CA LYS A 83 -6.91 -2.78 -24.18
C LYS A 83 -7.51 -2.46 -25.55
N MET A 84 -8.33 -3.38 -26.09
CA MET A 84 -8.94 -3.26 -27.42
C MET A 84 -10.02 -2.18 -27.50
N THR A 85 -10.60 -1.77 -26.37
CA THR A 85 -11.67 -0.76 -26.30
C THR A 85 -11.14 0.63 -25.93
N THR A 86 -9.82 0.84 -25.91
CA THR A 86 -9.20 2.12 -25.54
C THR A 86 -8.93 3.00 -26.76
N SER A 87 -9.14 4.32 -26.64
CA SER A 87 -8.86 5.29 -27.71
C SER A 87 -7.40 5.21 -28.18
N THR A 88 -6.44 5.01 -27.28
CA THR A 88 -5.01 4.88 -27.61
C THR A 88 -4.76 3.67 -28.51
N TYR A 89 -5.34 2.51 -28.18
CA TYR A 89 -5.21 1.31 -29.01
C TYR A 89 -5.87 1.50 -30.38
N LEU A 90 -7.08 2.07 -30.42
CA LEU A 90 -7.80 2.33 -31.66
C LEU A 90 -7.01 3.27 -32.58
N ALA A 91 -6.37 4.31 -32.03
CA ALA A 91 -5.54 5.24 -32.80
C ALA A 91 -4.36 4.56 -33.51
N THR A 92 -3.80 3.47 -32.94
CA THR A 92 -2.70 2.70 -33.57
C THR A 92 -3.13 1.86 -34.77
N LYS A 93 -4.43 1.63 -34.98
CA LYS A 93 -4.92 0.74 -36.03
C LYS A 93 -4.95 1.40 -37.40
N LYS A 94 -4.86 0.56 -38.44
CA LYS A 94 -5.05 0.97 -39.83
C LYS A 94 -6.54 1.29 -40.07
N VAL A 95 -6.81 2.17 -41.03
CA VAL A 95 -8.18 2.60 -41.38
C VAL A 95 -9.06 1.40 -41.72
N ASP A 96 -8.50 0.44 -42.45
CA ASP A 96 -9.16 -0.82 -42.84
C ASP A 96 -9.63 -1.65 -41.66
N ASP A 97 -8.80 -1.77 -40.63
CA ASP A 97 -9.11 -2.55 -39.43
C ASP A 97 -10.20 -1.85 -38.60
N LEU A 98 -10.10 -0.52 -38.47
CA LEU A 98 -11.12 0.30 -37.81
C LEU A 98 -12.47 0.21 -38.53
N PHE A 99 -12.46 0.20 -39.85
CA PHE A 99 -13.67 0.08 -40.66
C PHE A 99 -14.33 -1.28 -40.50
N LYS A 100 -13.56 -2.37 -40.55
CA LYS A 100 -14.07 -3.74 -40.27
C LYS A 100 -14.66 -3.84 -38.87
N LEU A 101 -13.98 -3.25 -37.88
CA LEU A 101 -14.48 -3.21 -36.49
C LEU A 101 -15.80 -2.45 -36.39
N ALA A 102 -15.90 -1.26 -37.01
CA ALA A 102 -17.12 -0.46 -36.99
C ALA A 102 -18.32 -1.17 -37.64
N ILE A 103 -18.08 -1.92 -38.73
CA ILE A 103 -19.12 -2.77 -39.35
C ILE A 103 -19.53 -3.90 -38.40
N SER A 104 -18.57 -4.58 -37.77
CA SER A 104 -18.87 -5.68 -36.83
C SER A 104 -19.70 -5.24 -35.62
N LEU A 105 -19.56 -3.96 -35.23
CA LEU A 105 -20.33 -3.31 -34.17
C LEU A 105 -21.61 -2.64 -34.68
N GLN A 106 -21.95 -2.82 -35.96
CA GLN A 106 -23.15 -2.27 -36.62
C GLN A 106 -23.25 -0.73 -36.55
N LEU A 107 -22.11 -0.01 -36.49
CA LEU A 107 -22.09 1.46 -36.39
C LEU A 107 -22.40 2.20 -37.70
N TYR A 108 -22.62 1.44 -38.77
CA TYR A 108 -22.88 1.92 -40.12
C TYR A 108 -24.03 1.18 -40.80
N SER A 109 -24.89 0.50 -40.03
CA SER A 109 -26.12 -0.07 -40.59
C SER A 109 -27.19 1.01 -40.63
N ASP A 110 -27.18 1.80 -41.70
CA ASP A 110 -28.42 2.35 -42.24
C ASP A 110 -28.62 1.87 -43.67
N SER A 111 -29.86 1.46 -43.90
CA SER A 111 -30.32 0.51 -44.92
C SER A 111 -30.50 1.10 -46.32
N THR A 112 -29.78 2.16 -46.69
CA THR A 112 -30.06 2.90 -47.95
C THR A 112 -28.85 3.25 -48.81
N THR A 113 -27.64 2.75 -48.54
CA THR A 113 -26.54 2.97 -49.48
C THR A 113 -25.66 1.73 -49.68
N THR A 114 -26.06 0.90 -50.65
CA THR A 114 -25.24 -0.12 -51.32
C THR A 114 -24.04 0.49 -52.07
N THR A 115 -23.72 1.76 -51.86
CA THR A 115 -22.49 2.39 -52.34
C THR A 115 -21.94 3.30 -51.25
N ILE A 116 -21.04 2.77 -50.42
CA ILE A 116 -20.09 3.63 -49.68
C ILE A 116 -19.15 4.19 -50.75
N THR A 117 -19.56 5.27 -51.41
CA THR A 117 -18.80 5.92 -52.49
C THR A 117 -17.54 6.62 -51.98
N ALA A 118 -17.46 6.86 -50.67
CA ALA A 118 -16.25 7.37 -50.02
C ALA A 118 -16.02 6.68 -48.68
N ARG A 119 -14.85 6.04 -48.54
CA ARG A 119 -14.42 5.42 -47.30
C ARG A 119 -14.30 6.48 -46.20
N PRO A 120 -14.92 6.30 -45.01
CA PRO A 120 -14.83 7.28 -43.93
C PRO A 120 -13.39 7.58 -43.55
N LYS A 121 -13.10 8.83 -43.16
CA LYS A 121 -11.77 9.20 -42.71
C LYS A 121 -11.47 8.50 -41.39
N LYS A 122 -10.18 8.30 -41.11
CA LYS A 122 -9.71 7.68 -39.85
C LYS A 122 -10.28 8.38 -38.61
N THR A 123 -10.35 9.70 -38.66
CA THR A 123 -10.90 10.55 -37.59
C THR A 123 -12.35 10.20 -37.26
N ASP A 124 -13.17 9.99 -38.29
CA ASP A 124 -14.60 9.76 -38.15
C ASP A 124 -14.86 8.36 -37.57
N LEU A 125 -14.05 7.38 -38.01
CA LEU A 125 -14.07 6.02 -37.46
C LEU A 125 -13.67 6.00 -35.99
N LEU A 126 -12.60 6.71 -35.61
CA LEU A 126 -12.16 6.80 -34.23
C LEU A 126 -13.23 7.47 -33.35
N THR A 127 -13.87 8.53 -33.84
CA THR A 127 -14.92 9.24 -33.12
C THR A 127 -16.09 8.31 -32.82
N LYS A 128 -16.66 7.67 -33.85
CA LYS A 128 -17.79 6.73 -33.65
C LYS A 128 -17.45 5.55 -32.75
N LEU A 129 -16.26 4.96 -32.90
CA LEU A 129 -15.83 3.83 -32.08
C LEU A 129 -15.63 4.25 -30.61
N ASN A 130 -15.05 5.42 -30.37
CA ASN A 130 -14.86 5.95 -29.02
C ASN A 130 -16.21 6.27 -28.36
N GLU A 131 -17.15 6.87 -29.07
CA GLU A 131 -18.52 7.14 -28.58
C GLU A 131 -19.26 5.84 -28.24
N TYR A 132 -19.16 4.83 -29.12
CA TYR A 132 -19.76 3.52 -28.87
C TYR A 132 -19.18 2.88 -27.60
N TYR A 133 -17.86 2.81 -27.44
CA TYR A 133 -17.27 2.21 -26.24
C TYR A 133 -17.49 3.05 -24.98
N ALA A 134 -17.57 4.37 -25.08
CA ALA A 134 -17.92 5.23 -23.94
C ALA A 134 -19.34 4.94 -23.42
N THR A 135 -20.28 4.61 -24.31
CA THR A 135 -21.68 4.32 -23.97
C THR A 135 -21.93 2.85 -23.64
N HIS A 136 -21.16 1.91 -24.19
CA HIS A 136 -21.40 0.47 -24.03
C HIS A 136 -20.43 -0.24 -23.08
N CYS A 137 -19.29 0.36 -22.72
CA CYS A 137 -18.37 -0.21 -21.74
C CYS A 137 -18.53 0.41 -20.35
N TYR A 138 -18.24 -0.38 -19.32
CA TYR A 138 -17.87 0.13 -18.01
C TYR A 138 -16.63 1.03 -18.12
N GLN A 139 -16.59 2.07 -17.31
CA GLN A 139 -15.36 2.83 -17.09
C GLN A 139 -14.63 2.18 -15.92
N LEU A 140 -13.35 1.90 -16.09
CA LEU A 140 -12.53 1.51 -14.96
C LEU A 140 -12.49 2.72 -14.03
N LEU A 141 -12.97 2.57 -12.79
CA LEU A 141 -12.62 3.56 -11.78
C LEU A 141 -11.11 3.63 -11.79
N ALA A 142 -10.55 4.83 -11.77
CA ALA A 142 -9.15 4.93 -11.48
C ALA A 142 -8.94 4.31 -10.08
N SER A 143 -8.64 3.01 -10.01
CA SER A 143 -7.53 2.60 -9.16
C SER A 143 -6.44 3.53 -9.63
N THR A 144 -5.91 4.37 -8.76
CA THR A 144 -4.81 5.29 -9.05
C THR A 144 -3.68 4.48 -9.72
N LYS A 145 -3.81 4.40 -11.03
CA LYS A 145 -3.03 3.74 -12.07
C LYS A 145 -3.27 4.53 -13.36
N GLN A 146 -3.73 5.78 -13.23
CA GLN A 146 -3.43 6.77 -14.24
C GLN A 146 -1.97 7.16 -14.03
N ASN A 147 -1.11 6.65 -14.91
CA ASN A 147 0.19 7.24 -15.26
C ASN A 147 1.14 7.72 -14.14
N ALA A 148 1.08 7.15 -12.93
CA ALA A 148 2.26 6.98 -12.11
C ALA A 148 2.92 5.67 -12.59
N GLY A 149 3.83 5.78 -13.56
CA GLY A 149 4.50 4.61 -14.12
C GLY A 149 5.18 3.84 -13.01
N THR A 150 4.72 2.62 -12.69
CA THR A 150 5.49 1.59 -11.97
C THR A 150 6.43 2.10 -10.86
N GLY A 151 5.99 3.10 -10.08
CA GLY A 151 6.89 3.92 -9.29
C GLY A 151 7.44 3.11 -8.12
N LYS A 152 8.69 2.70 -8.19
CA LYS A 152 9.40 2.20 -7.01
C LYS A 152 9.42 3.33 -5.98
N ALA A 153 9.64 3.00 -4.70
CA ALA A 153 9.79 4.02 -3.64
C ALA A 153 10.85 5.11 -3.94
N GLY A 154 11.75 4.85 -4.90
CA GLY A 154 12.75 5.79 -5.41
C GLY A 154 12.23 6.88 -6.36
N ASP A 155 11.01 6.72 -6.90
CA ASP A 155 10.51 7.53 -8.02
C ASP A 155 9.63 8.71 -7.56
N ILE A 156 9.18 8.72 -6.31
CA ILE A 156 8.47 9.88 -5.74
C ILE A 156 9.45 11.04 -5.51
N ASP A 157 9.00 12.26 -5.77
CA ASP A 157 9.79 13.46 -5.49
C ASP A 157 9.99 13.67 -3.97
N LEU A 158 11.19 14.12 -3.58
CA LEU A 158 11.54 14.30 -2.16
C LEU A 158 10.74 15.43 -1.49
N ILE A 159 10.33 16.46 -2.24
CA ILE A 159 9.49 17.55 -1.71
C ILE A 159 8.08 17.01 -1.46
N GLU A 160 7.53 16.24 -2.40
CA GLU A 160 6.24 15.58 -2.22
C GLU A 160 6.26 14.63 -1.02
N LEU A 161 7.32 13.83 -0.88
CA LEU A 161 7.51 12.95 0.27
C LEU A 161 7.52 13.72 1.60
N GLY A 162 8.20 14.86 1.66
CA GLY A 162 8.22 15.73 2.83
C GLY A 162 6.84 16.32 3.16
N LYS A 163 6.07 16.74 2.14
CA LYS A 163 4.68 17.22 2.31
C LYS A 163 3.76 16.12 2.83
N ASN A 164 3.88 14.91 2.29
CA ASN A 164 3.11 13.74 2.72
C ASN A 164 3.45 13.36 4.16
N MET A 165 4.73 13.36 4.52
CA MET A 165 5.19 13.11 5.89
C MET A 165 4.56 14.09 6.87
N ARG A 166 4.68 15.40 6.62
CA ARG A 166 4.05 16.42 7.47
C ARG A 166 2.55 16.16 7.63
N THR A 167 1.83 16.01 6.52
CA THR A 167 0.38 15.85 6.53
C THR A 167 -0.08 14.61 7.30
N LEU A 168 0.56 13.46 7.07
CA LEU A 168 0.20 12.20 7.71
C LEU A 168 0.58 12.19 9.19
N PHE A 169 1.70 12.81 9.55
CA PHE A 169 2.17 12.86 10.92
C PHE A 169 1.35 13.84 11.76
N ASP A 170 0.93 14.97 11.17
CA ASP A 170 0.05 15.96 11.82
C ASP A 170 -1.33 15.39 12.17
N GLN A 171 -1.74 14.28 11.54
CA GLN A 171 -2.99 13.58 11.86
C GLN A 171 -2.91 12.77 13.17
N ASN A 172 -1.71 12.42 13.62
CA ASN A 172 -1.53 11.66 14.85
C ASN A 172 -1.27 12.61 16.02
N ALA A 173 -2.34 13.07 16.65
CA ALA A 173 -2.27 14.02 17.77
C ALA A 173 -1.36 13.52 18.91
N GLY A 174 -1.27 12.21 19.12
CA GLY A 174 -0.44 11.62 20.18
C GLY A 174 1.07 11.85 19.99
N TRP A 175 1.52 12.24 18.79
CA TRP A 175 2.94 12.49 18.55
C TRP A 175 3.40 13.88 19.01
N ALA A 176 2.47 14.82 19.23
CA ALA A 176 2.79 16.15 19.73
C ALA A 176 3.42 16.12 21.13
N ASP A 177 3.10 15.10 21.92
CA ASP A 177 3.58 14.95 23.30
C ASP A 177 4.81 14.03 23.41
N ALA A 178 5.36 13.58 22.29
CA ALA A 178 6.53 12.70 22.29
C ALA A 178 7.76 13.42 22.87
N THR A 179 8.30 12.89 23.97
CA THR A 179 9.47 13.47 24.67
C THR A 179 10.81 12.98 24.11
N HIS A 180 10.82 11.82 23.45
CA HIS A 180 12.01 11.20 22.89
C HIS A 180 11.73 10.71 21.48
N ILE A 181 12.53 11.16 20.52
CA ILE A 181 12.43 10.75 19.12
C ILE A 181 13.69 9.97 18.74
N ILE A 182 13.53 8.66 18.59
CA ILE A 182 14.62 7.75 18.27
C ILE A 182 14.54 7.40 16.79
N ILE A 183 15.56 7.75 16.03
CA ILE A 183 15.60 7.52 14.58
C ILE A 183 16.78 6.60 14.24
N GLU A 184 16.55 5.54 13.47
CA GLU A 184 17.64 4.67 13.03
C GLU A 184 18.62 5.42 12.13
N ASN A 185 19.92 5.32 12.45
CA ASN A 185 20.97 5.95 11.69
C ASN A 185 21.22 5.23 10.36
N GLN A 186 21.01 5.95 9.25
CA GLN A 186 21.19 5.42 7.90
C GLN A 186 22.65 5.60 7.44
N ILE A 187 23.49 4.61 7.74
CA ILE A 187 24.92 4.59 7.39
C ILE A 187 25.09 3.93 6.01
N SER A 188 24.93 4.71 4.93
CA SER A 188 25.36 4.28 3.59
C SER A 188 25.89 5.46 2.79
N THR A 189 27.07 5.28 2.19
CA THR A 189 27.72 6.25 1.28
C THR A 189 27.13 6.21 -0.13
N LEU A 190 26.31 5.19 -0.45
CA LEU A 190 25.80 4.94 -1.80
C LEU A 190 24.27 5.15 -1.94
N ALA A 191 23.54 5.39 -0.84
CA ALA A 191 22.09 5.58 -0.84
C ALA A 191 21.68 6.87 -0.09
N SER A 192 21.63 7.99 -0.83
CA SER A 192 21.30 9.31 -0.28
C SER A 192 19.84 9.44 0.20
N ARG A 193 18.90 8.72 -0.41
CA ARG A 193 17.46 8.93 -0.18
C ARG A 193 17.00 8.60 1.24
N MET A 194 17.43 7.49 1.83
CA MET A 194 17.03 7.14 3.21
C MET A 194 17.66 8.10 4.22
N LYS A 195 18.88 8.60 3.95
CA LYS A 195 19.53 9.64 4.75
C LYS A 195 18.78 10.98 4.64
N THR A 196 18.23 11.30 3.46
CA THR A 196 17.35 12.47 3.30
C THR A 196 16.05 12.30 4.07
N ILE A 197 15.40 11.14 4.02
CA ILE A 197 14.18 10.86 4.82
C ILE A 197 14.48 10.95 6.31
N GLN A 198 15.62 10.42 6.76
CA GLN A 198 16.09 10.56 8.14
C GLN A 198 16.20 12.04 8.54
N GLY A 199 16.80 12.88 7.69
CA GLY A 199 16.88 14.32 7.90
C GLY A 199 15.51 15.00 7.93
N MET A 200 14.58 14.62 7.05
CA MET A 200 13.21 15.14 7.03
C MET A 200 12.44 14.77 8.29
N LEU A 201 12.58 13.54 8.79
CA LEU A 201 11.98 13.10 10.05
C LEU A 201 12.51 13.93 11.22
N ALA A 202 13.83 14.07 11.32
CA ALA A 202 14.45 14.88 12.36
C ALA A 202 13.95 16.33 12.29
N GLN A 203 13.94 16.94 11.10
CA GLN A 203 13.46 18.31 10.91
C GLN A 203 11.98 18.48 11.28
N TYR A 204 11.13 17.52 10.92
CA TYR A 204 9.71 17.55 11.30
C TYR A 204 9.56 17.59 12.83
N PHE A 205 10.25 16.69 13.55
CA PHE A 205 10.16 16.64 15.00
C PHE A 205 10.85 17.82 15.69
N ILE A 206 11.93 18.38 15.13
CA ILE A 206 12.51 19.65 15.63
C ILE A 206 11.46 20.77 15.60
N MET A 207 10.63 20.83 14.56
CA MET A 207 9.62 21.88 14.41
C MET A 207 8.37 21.63 15.25
N ARG A 208 7.96 20.37 15.43
CA ARG A 208 6.70 20.02 16.11
C ARG A 208 6.89 19.70 17.59
N ASN A 209 8.09 19.28 17.99
CA ASN A 209 8.45 18.87 19.34
C ASN A 209 9.81 19.50 19.72
N PRO A 210 9.88 20.83 19.88
CA PRO A 210 11.16 21.54 20.07
C PRO A 210 11.92 21.09 21.33
N GLU A 211 11.22 20.62 22.36
CA GLU A 211 11.80 20.16 23.62
C GLU A 211 12.13 18.65 23.62
N ALA A 212 11.79 17.92 22.55
CA ALA A 212 12.03 16.48 22.53
C ALA A 212 13.52 16.15 22.38
N HIS A 213 13.96 15.10 23.05
CA HIS A 213 15.29 14.55 22.87
C HIS A 213 15.34 13.70 21.58
N ILE A 214 15.95 14.26 20.53
CA ILE A 214 16.06 13.62 19.20
C ILE A 214 17.44 12.98 19.05
N VAL A 215 17.49 11.67 18.79
CA VAL A 215 18.74 10.91 18.70
C VAL A 215 18.77 9.94 17.53
N PHE A 216 19.93 9.85 16.89
CA PHE A 216 20.22 8.82 15.89
C PHE A 216 20.89 7.61 16.52
N VAL A 217 20.28 6.43 16.37
CA VAL A 217 20.78 5.18 16.97
C VAL A 217 21.28 4.19 15.90
N SER A 218 22.34 3.45 16.20
CA SER A 218 22.88 2.45 15.27
C SER A 218 21.87 1.32 15.04
N SER A 219 21.71 0.90 13.78
CA SER A 219 20.87 -0.24 13.40
C SER A 219 21.30 -1.57 14.03
N ALA A 220 22.54 -1.66 14.55
CA ALA A 220 23.06 -2.85 15.23
C ALA A 220 22.52 -3.03 16.66
N ASN A 221 21.99 -1.96 17.26
CA ASN A 221 21.60 -1.96 18.67
C ASN A 221 20.37 -2.84 18.97
N LYS A 222 19.41 -2.93 18.04
CA LYS A 222 18.15 -3.69 18.20
C LYS A 222 18.29 -5.17 18.53
N LEU A 223 19.40 -5.81 18.16
CA LEU A 223 19.69 -7.21 18.47
C LEU A 223 20.74 -7.39 19.57
N LYS A 224 21.28 -6.29 20.12
CA LYS A 224 22.36 -6.35 21.10
C LYS A 224 21.85 -6.96 22.40
N GLY A 225 22.49 -8.03 22.83
CA GLY A 225 22.09 -8.78 24.04
C GLY A 225 20.90 -9.73 23.84
N LEU A 226 20.46 -9.94 22.58
CA LEU A 226 19.44 -10.93 22.24
C LEU A 226 20.12 -12.11 21.53
N THR A 227 20.23 -13.23 22.23
CA THR A 227 20.73 -14.49 21.66
C THR A 227 19.62 -15.50 21.58
N ARG A 228 19.59 -16.31 20.53
CA ARG A 228 18.77 -17.52 20.53
C ARG A 228 19.44 -18.53 21.47
N GLU A 229 18.68 -19.03 22.44
CA GLU A 229 19.08 -20.24 23.13
C GLU A 229 19.20 -21.35 22.07
N PRO A 230 20.33 -22.08 22.02
CA PRO A 230 20.43 -23.23 21.15
C PRO A 230 19.34 -24.23 21.53
N LEU A 231 18.61 -24.74 20.53
CA LEU A 231 17.69 -25.84 20.76
C LEU A 231 18.50 -27.04 21.24
N GLU A 232 18.18 -27.56 22.44
CA GLU A 232 18.74 -28.82 22.93
C GLU A 232 18.61 -29.87 21.82
N ASN A 233 19.74 -30.49 21.43
CA ASN A 233 19.91 -31.45 20.33
C ASN A 233 20.18 -30.91 18.92
N THR A 234 20.56 -29.64 18.73
CA THR A 234 21.18 -29.22 17.47
C THR A 234 22.70 -29.33 17.52
N LEU A 235 23.26 -30.25 16.72
CA LEU A 235 24.71 -30.30 16.43
C LEU A 235 25.14 -28.91 15.93
N THR A 236 26.07 -28.27 16.64
CA THR A 236 26.67 -26.99 16.21
C THR A 236 27.37 -27.23 14.87
N PRO A 237 26.92 -26.63 13.75
CA PRO A 237 27.62 -26.76 12.49
C PRO A 237 29.00 -26.11 12.64
N ALA A 238 30.03 -26.71 12.04
CA ALA A 238 31.36 -26.10 11.90
C ALA A 238 31.23 -24.67 11.34
N PRO A 239 32.15 -23.73 11.68
CA PRO A 239 32.04 -22.34 11.29
C PRO A 239 32.04 -22.20 9.76
N MET A 240 30.86 -22.09 9.16
CA MET A 240 30.69 -21.73 7.75
C MET A 240 30.88 -20.23 7.61
N THR A 241 31.70 -19.81 6.65
CA THR A 241 31.79 -18.41 6.21
C THR A 241 30.45 -17.98 5.61
N ILE A 242 29.67 -17.23 6.39
CA ILE A 242 28.36 -16.71 6.00
C ILE A 242 28.55 -15.41 5.21
N THR A 243 27.94 -15.31 4.03
CA THR A 243 27.99 -14.07 3.21
C THR A 243 27.26 -12.90 3.90
N ALA A 244 27.63 -11.66 3.56
CA ALA A 244 26.96 -10.47 4.08
C ALA A 244 25.44 -10.47 3.81
N GLY A 245 25.01 -10.96 2.64
CA GLY A 245 23.60 -11.08 2.28
C GLY A 245 22.84 -12.14 3.09
N GLN A 246 23.49 -13.25 3.45
CA GLN A 246 22.90 -14.25 4.35
C GLN A 246 22.76 -13.70 5.77
N ARG A 247 23.80 -13.03 6.30
CA ARG A 247 23.76 -12.36 7.61
C ARG A 247 22.65 -11.33 7.70
N TYR A 248 22.45 -10.53 6.64
CA TYR A 248 21.35 -9.57 6.56
C TYR A 248 19.97 -10.23 6.64
N ARG A 249 19.76 -11.34 5.90
CA ARG A 249 18.50 -12.10 5.96
C ARG A 249 18.26 -12.72 7.33
N GLU A 250 19.33 -13.19 7.98
CA GLU A 250 19.28 -13.76 9.33
C GLU A 250 18.88 -12.70 10.36
N HIS A 251 19.50 -11.52 10.36
CA HIS A 251 19.14 -10.41 11.24
C HIS A 251 17.66 -10.02 11.12
N LYS A 252 17.09 -10.03 9.91
CA LYS A 252 15.64 -9.78 9.72
C LYS A 252 14.77 -10.85 10.38
N ARG A 253 15.16 -12.12 10.27
CA ARG A 253 14.45 -13.22 10.91
C ARG A 253 14.58 -13.15 12.42
N ASP A 254 15.75 -12.78 12.92
CA ASP A 254 16.04 -12.66 14.34
C ASP A 254 15.24 -11.53 14.97
N SER A 255 15.16 -10.39 14.30
CA SER A 255 14.38 -9.25 14.79
C SER A 255 12.90 -9.61 14.93
N VAL A 256 12.31 -10.27 13.93
CA VAL A 256 10.92 -10.75 14.02
C VAL A 256 10.74 -11.80 15.13
N PHE A 257 11.70 -12.72 15.28
CA PHE A 257 11.67 -13.75 16.31
C PHE A 257 11.70 -13.17 17.71
N HIS A 258 12.69 -12.32 18.01
CA HIS A 258 12.85 -11.72 19.33
C HIS A 258 11.72 -10.74 19.66
N CYS A 259 11.25 -9.96 18.68
CA CYS A 259 10.07 -9.12 18.86
C CYS A 259 8.85 -9.98 19.25
N SER A 260 8.55 -11.04 18.50
CA SER A 260 7.44 -11.95 18.82
C SER A 260 7.60 -12.62 20.19
N HIS A 261 8.82 -12.95 20.58
CA HIS A 261 9.11 -13.56 21.89
C HIS A 261 8.82 -12.59 23.04
N ILE A 262 9.30 -11.34 22.94
CA ILE A 262 9.03 -10.28 23.93
C ILE A 262 7.53 -10.02 24.06
N LEU A 263 6.80 -9.92 22.95
CA LEU A 263 5.34 -9.70 22.96
C LEU A 263 4.56 -10.83 23.64
N ARG A 264 5.07 -12.07 23.62
CA ARG A 264 4.45 -13.24 24.26
C ARG A 264 4.78 -13.36 25.74
N GLN A 265 5.95 -12.88 26.15
CA GLN A 265 6.39 -12.92 27.54
C GLN A 265 5.71 -11.85 28.42
N HIS A 266 5.09 -10.85 27.80
CA HIS A 266 4.47 -9.72 28.47
C HIS A 266 3.00 -9.64 28.09
N SER A 267 2.11 -10.03 29.00
CA SER A 267 0.66 -10.12 28.75
C SER A 267 0.04 -8.80 28.28
N HIS A 268 0.53 -7.66 28.76
CA HIS A 268 0.08 -6.33 28.33
C HIS A 268 0.47 -5.99 26.89
N LEU A 269 1.44 -6.70 26.31
CA LEU A 269 1.88 -6.53 24.91
C LEU A 269 1.26 -7.55 23.95
N GLU A 270 0.55 -8.56 24.46
CA GLU A 270 0.08 -9.70 23.67
C GLU A 270 -0.83 -9.28 22.49
N MET A 271 -1.68 -8.26 22.70
CA MET A 271 -2.58 -7.72 21.67
C MET A 271 -1.84 -7.26 20.40
N TRP A 272 -0.58 -6.84 20.54
CA TRP A 272 0.25 -6.33 19.44
C TRP A 272 0.90 -7.44 18.60
N GLN A 273 0.76 -8.72 18.95
CA GLN A 273 1.25 -9.82 18.11
C GLN A 273 0.64 -9.79 16.69
N SER A 274 -0.61 -9.36 16.59
CA SER A 274 -1.31 -9.23 15.30
C SER A 274 -0.66 -8.22 14.36
N SER A 275 0.05 -7.21 14.88
CA SER A 275 0.77 -6.21 14.08
C SER A 275 1.91 -6.81 13.25
N LEU A 276 2.45 -7.97 13.64
CA LEU A 276 3.46 -8.70 12.88
C LEU A 276 2.89 -9.55 11.73
N LEU A 277 1.56 -9.60 11.57
CA LEU A 277 0.89 -10.32 10.47
C LEU A 277 0.85 -9.51 9.16
N THR A 278 1.98 -8.90 8.80
CA THR A 278 2.10 -8.04 7.62
C THR A 278 3.35 -8.36 6.81
N LYS A 279 3.43 -7.80 5.59
CA LYS A 279 4.64 -7.88 4.76
C LYS A 279 5.81 -7.06 5.30
N LYS A 280 5.56 -6.11 6.22
CA LYS A 280 6.55 -5.21 6.83
C LYS A 280 6.87 -5.55 8.29
N LYS A 281 6.65 -6.82 8.66
CA LYS A 281 6.91 -7.33 10.01
C LYS A 281 8.36 -7.17 10.45
N ASP A 282 9.32 -7.20 9.54
CA ASP A 282 10.73 -6.93 9.81
C ASP A 282 10.96 -5.46 10.17
N ASP A 283 10.42 -4.53 9.39
CA ASP A 283 10.52 -3.09 9.69
C ASP A 283 9.85 -2.73 11.04
N LEU A 284 8.69 -3.35 11.32
CA LEU A 284 7.95 -3.16 12.58
C LEU A 284 8.71 -3.73 13.78
N ALA A 285 9.26 -4.94 13.64
CA ALA A 285 10.06 -5.56 14.69
C ALA A 285 11.32 -4.73 14.98
N ASP A 286 11.99 -4.23 13.95
CA ASP A 286 13.19 -3.40 14.08
C ASP A 286 12.92 -2.12 14.88
N CYS A 287 11.83 -1.38 14.56
CA CYS A 287 11.54 -0.14 15.27
C CYS A 287 11.11 -0.37 16.73
N PHE A 288 10.36 -1.44 17.01
CA PHE A 288 10.03 -1.82 18.39
C PHE A 288 11.27 -2.18 19.20
N LEU A 289 12.12 -3.06 18.66
CA LEU A 289 13.34 -3.51 19.35
C LEU A 289 14.34 -2.38 19.58
N GLN A 290 14.43 -1.40 18.66
CA GLN A 290 15.22 -0.19 18.89
C GLN A 290 14.70 0.63 20.05
N GLY A 291 13.38 0.84 20.15
CA GLY A 291 12.77 1.54 21.27
C GLY A 291 13.06 0.85 22.60
N VAL A 292 12.82 -0.46 22.66
CA VAL A 292 13.10 -1.29 23.86
C VAL A 292 14.58 -1.21 24.26
N TRP A 293 15.50 -1.33 23.31
CA TRP A 293 16.93 -1.23 23.58
C TRP A 293 17.28 0.15 24.14
N TYR A 294 16.78 1.23 23.54
CA TYR A 294 17.08 2.59 23.97
C TYR A 294 16.59 2.85 25.39
N THR A 295 15.35 2.45 25.70
CA THR A 295 14.75 2.60 27.04
C THR A 295 15.57 1.88 28.10
N LYS A 296 15.99 0.63 27.83
CA LYS A 296 16.84 -0.16 28.75
C LYS A 296 18.21 0.47 29.00
N GLN A 297 18.77 1.19 28.03
CA GLN A 297 20.12 1.74 28.13
C GLN A 297 20.18 3.14 28.71
N ASN A 298 19.14 3.96 28.55
CA ASN A 298 19.25 5.41 28.80
C ASN A 298 18.13 5.98 29.68
N VAL A 299 17.02 5.27 29.88
CA VAL A 299 15.85 5.79 30.61
C VAL A 299 15.68 5.06 31.94
N LEU A 300 15.78 3.74 31.94
CA LEU A 300 15.57 2.90 33.14
C LEU A 300 16.88 2.62 33.90
N ARG A 301 17.85 3.54 33.87
CA ARG A 301 19.10 3.44 34.64
C ARG A 301 18.99 4.13 35.98
#